data_AF-A0A1X0A258-F1
#
_entry.id   AF-A0A1X0A258-F1
#
_cell.length_a   1.000
_cell.length_b   1.000
_cell.length_c   1.000
_cell.angle_alpha   90.00
_cell.angle_beta   90.00
_cell.angle_gamma   90.00
#
_symmetry.space_group_name_H-M   'P 1'
#
loop_
_entity.id
_entity.type
_entity.pdbx_description
1 polymer ?
#
loop_
_entity_poly.entity_id
_entity_poly.type
_entity_poly.pdbx_seq_one_letter_code
_entity_poly.pdbx_strand_id
1 'polypeptide(L)'
;MSIMSDDTATDWGQDDPRQEILLDPDHELASPDSYPRMWNLSAGMAFFQAVIRPDMPERPEFVPIFMPAIASADRDTYGARIFSIARWNSLWEAAQYRRRFFADDTDPDASDWQRLPADLARIADLGDNNIVFIPRTKTRYYDYAPLFHLLSRATLDRFGLPLLHAGQWPFWTELVNPDPYLPADFHQRLTDAWGATVWRHLMPSSPISRFTKDDPIRILAHNLDFWIPAVAEAMEDEMRTWPIVDTGITPGPVTLSNGEILEGTTMGGPRKGSDIWSGEDEAAEFVDRTVEAADHTGQLRGILDAVRSHRAHDDFSDRWSHAKEDFERKLNHTRSRVKVAFIELDDTTPVHGPETEIVGQLACSDFLTLLNPKDREVVVVLRSGVTSLTEVGDILGYSNHSAVSKRLTRIREQAARYFNDN
;
A
#
# COMPACT_ATOMS: atom_id res chain seq x y z
N MET A 1 4.26 42.33 53.82
CA MET A 1 3.31 41.20 53.81
C MET A 1 2.28 41.51 52.74
N SER A 2 2.62 41.20 51.48
CA SER A 2 1.72 41.37 50.33
C SER A 2 1.15 40.01 50.00
N ILE A 3 -0.18 39.97 49.89
CA ILE A 3 -1.00 38.82 49.58
C ILE A 3 -0.69 38.42 48.14
N MET A 4 -0.16 37.21 47.94
CA MET A 4 -0.03 36.58 46.63
C MET A 4 -1.43 36.22 46.14
N SER A 5 -1.82 36.84 45.03
CA SER A 5 -2.93 36.44 44.18
C SER A 5 -2.49 35.22 43.40
N ASP A 6 -2.95 34.05 43.84
CA ASP A 6 -2.84 32.77 43.14
C ASP A 6 -4.07 32.65 42.25
N ASP A 7 -3.93 32.98 40.96
CA ASP A 7 -4.95 32.73 39.93
C ASP A 7 -4.29 32.78 38.54
N THR A 8 -3.50 31.75 38.24
CA THR A 8 -3.25 31.31 36.87
C THR A 8 -3.35 29.78 36.85
N ALA A 9 -4.54 29.27 37.10
CA ALA A 9 -4.91 27.96 36.60
C ALA A 9 -5.10 28.14 35.08
N THR A 10 -4.08 27.80 34.31
CA THR A 10 -4.21 27.64 32.86
C THR A 10 -5.20 26.51 32.62
N ASP A 11 -6.41 26.89 32.23
CA ASP A 11 -7.45 26.01 31.74
C ASP A 11 -6.91 25.27 30.51
N TRP A 12 -6.41 24.05 30.71
CA TRP A 12 -6.23 23.10 29.61
C TRP A 12 -7.63 22.67 29.19
N GLY A 13 -8.28 23.55 28.42
CA GLY A 13 -9.57 23.29 27.82
C GLY A 13 -9.55 21.92 27.15
N GLN A 14 -10.65 21.18 27.33
CA GLN A 14 -10.90 19.96 26.58
C GLN A 14 -11.01 20.33 25.10
N ASP A 15 -9.87 20.35 24.40
CA ASP A 15 -9.84 20.49 22.95
C ASP A 15 -10.66 19.36 22.35
N ASP A 16 -11.58 19.73 21.46
CA ASP A 16 -12.42 18.78 20.76
C ASP A 16 -11.52 17.92 19.87
N PRO A 17 -11.42 16.59 20.09
CA PRO A 17 -10.50 15.73 19.33
C PRO A 17 -10.82 15.72 17.82
N ARG A 18 -11.98 16.23 17.41
CA ARG A 18 -12.32 16.50 16.01
C ARG A 18 -11.41 17.52 15.35
N GLN A 19 -10.98 18.56 16.08
CA GLN A 19 -10.19 19.66 15.53
C GLN A 19 -8.76 19.23 15.17
N GLU A 20 -8.27 18.13 15.77
CA GLU A 20 -6.98 17.53 15.44
C GLU A 20 -6.99 16.74 14.13
N ILE A 21 -8.18 16.32 13.64
CA ILE A 21 -8.34 15.51 12.43
C ILE A 21 -9.00 16.29 11.30
N LEU A 22 -10.18 16.84 11.58
CA LEU A 22 -11.01 17.53 10.60
C LEU A 22 -10.46 18.94 10.39
N LEU A 23 -10.22 19.27 9.13
CA LEU A 23 -9.83 20.60 8.73
C LEU A 23 -11.10 21.43 8.52
N ASP A 24 -11.21 22.53 9.26
CA ASP A 24 -12.30 23.49 9.07
C ASP A 24 -12.23 24.06 7.64
N PRO A 25 -13.33 24.00 6.85
CA PRO A 25 -13.36 24.54 5.49
C PRO A 25 -13.02 26.04 5.38
N ASP A 26 -13.14 26.80 6.47
CA ASP A 26 -12.79 28.23 6.53
C ASP A 26 -11.36 28.49 7.06
N HIS A 27 -10.60 27.43 7.38
CA HIS A 27 -9.21 27.53 7.83
C HIS A 27 -8.26 27.90 6.67
N GLU A 28 -7.17 28.63 6.95
CA GLU A 28 -6.19 29.03 5.93
C GLU A 28 -5.58 27.84 5.18
N LEU A 29 -5.35 26.74 5.89
CA LEU A 29 -4.84 25.48 5.33
C LEU A 29 -5.85 24.75 4.43
N ALA A 30 -7.13 25.16 4.40
CA ALA A 30 -8.14 24.62 3.48
C ALA A 30 -8.15 25.35 2.11
N SER A 31 -7.23 26.30 1.91
CA SER A 31 -7.04 26.99 0.64
C SER A 31 -6.41 26.08 -0.43
N PRO A 32 -6.67 26.30 -1.73
CA PRO A 32 -6.06 25.51 -2.80
C PRO A 32 -4.53 25.53 -2.83
N ASP A 33 -3.90 26.55 -2.25
CA ASP A 33 -2.42 26.65 -2.19
C ASP A 33 -1.82 25.77 -1.07
N SER A 34 -2.64 25.33 -0.12
CA SER A 34 -2.19 24.51 1.04
C SER A 34 -2.84 23.14 1.10
N TYR A 35 -3.99 22.95 0.45
CA TYR A 35 -4.75 21.70 0.41
C TYR A 35 -4.84 21.13 -1.01
N PRO A 36 -4.67 19.82 -1.20
CA PRO A 36 -4.39 18.81 -0.17
C PRO A 36 -2.90 18.76 0.18
N ARG A 37 -2.56 18.05 1.26
CA ARG A 37 -1.19 18.02 1.79
C ARG A 37 -0.79 16.64 2.28
N MET A 38 0.45 16.26 1.99
CA MET A 38 1.11 15.07 2.51
C MET A 38 2.54 15.42 2.90
N TRP A 39 3.00 14.90 4.03
CA TRP A 39 4.33 15.20 4.53
C TRP A 39 5.03 13.97 5.11
N ASN A 40 6.34 14.09 5.29
CA ASN A 40 7.20 13.09 5.92
C ASN A 40 8.03 13.72 7.04
N LEU A 41 8.21 12.97 8.13
CA LEU A 41 9.18 13.33 9.17
C LEU A 41 10.49 12.56 8.97
N SER A 42 11.61 13.29 9.03
CA SER A 42 12.94 12.70 8.98
C SER A 42 13.15 11.69 10.11
N ALA A 43 13.75 10.53 9.80
CA ALA A 43 14.28 9.62 10.80
C ALA A 43 15.23 10.32 11.80
N GLY A 44 15.98 11.33 11.35
CA GLY A 44 16.93 12.08 12.17
C GLY A 44 16.30 13.04 13.15
N MET A 45 15.07 13.48 12.90
CA MET A 45 14.36 14.37 13.81
C MET A 45 13.84 13.62 15.04
N ALA A 46 13.64 12.30 14.94
CA ALA A 46 12.96 11.53 15.97
C ALA A 46 13.75 10.35 16.55
N PHE A 47 14.49 9.60 15.73
CA PHE A 47 14.94 8.26 16.12
C PHE A 47 16.40 7.93 15.79
N PHE A 48 16.92 8.32 14.61
CA PHE A 48 18.17 7.75 14.08
C PHE A 48 19.12 8.80 13.51
N GLN A 49 20.37 8.84 13.99
CA GLN A 49 21.39 9.77 13.49
C GLN A 49 22.02 9.32 12.17
N ALA A 50 21.92 8.04 11.83
CA ALA A 50 22.36 7.47 10.55
C ALA A 50 21.34 6.46 10.03
N VAL A 51 21.27 6.34 8.70
CA VAL A 51 20.44 5.37 8.01
C VAL A 51 21.28 4.67 6.92
N ILE A 52 21.03 3.38 6.73
CA ILE A 52 21.57 2.58 5.64
C ILE A 52 20.77 2.95 4.40
N ARG A 53 21.40 3.19 3.26
CA ARG A 53 20.69 3.39 1.99
C ARG A 53 21.19 2.38 0.96
N PRO A 54 20.32 1.51 0.42
CA PRO A 54 20.68 0.71 -0.73
C PRO A 54 20.78 1.56 -1.99
N ASP A 55 21.73 1.20 -2.85
CA ASP A 55 21.84 1.77 -4.20
C ASP A 55 20.62 1.40 -5.07
N MET A 56 20.11 0.18 -4.86
CA MET A 56 18.88 -0.33 -5.48
C MET A 56 17.91 -0.78 -4.39
N PRO A 57 16.98 0.08 -3.95
CA PRO A 57 15.91 -0.30 -3.03
C PRO A 57 14.95 -1.29 -3.72
N GLU A 58 14.53 -2.32 -2.99
CA GLU A 58 13.42 -3.17 -3.45
C GLU A 58 12.10 -2.41 -3.38
N ARG A 59 11.04 -2.93 -4.00
CA ARG A 59 9.70 -2.31 -3.89
C ARG A 59 9.11 -2.56 -2.50
N PRO A 60 8.42 -1.57 -1.90
CA PRO A 60 7.81 -1.76 -0.59
C PRO A 60 6.61 -2.70 -0.65
N GLU A 61 6.55 -3.63 0.29
CA GLU A 61 5.37 -4.42 0.62
C GLU A 61 4.64 -3.82 1.82
N PHE A 62 3.36 -3.51 1.64
CA PHE A 62 2.52 -2.84 2.63
C PHE A 62 1.78 -3.83 3.52
N VAL A 63 2.32 -4.10 4.71
CA VAL A 63 1.76 -5.12 5.61
C VAL A 63 0.78 -4.46 6.58
N PRO A 64 -0.53 -4.77 6.50
CA PRO A 64 -1.50 -4.24 7.45
C PRO A 64 -1.31 -4.88 8.83
N ILE A 65 -1.21 -4.03 9.84
CA ILE A 65 -1.02 -4.42 11.24
C ILE A 65 -2.30 -4.12 12.01
N PHE A 66 -2.95 -5.17 12.51
CA PHE A 66 -4.13 -5.02 13.36
C PHE A 66 -3.80 -4.21 14.61
N MET A 67 -4.60 -3.16 14.84
CA MET A 67 -4.46 -2.33 16.01
C MET A 67 -5.37 -2.87 17.13
N PRO A 68 -4.88 -2.99 18.36
CA PRO A 68 -5.73 -3.35 19.48
C PRO A 68 -6.84 -2.31 19.62
N ALA A 69 -8.07 -2.74 19.89
CA ALA A 69 -9.17 -1.79 20.06
C ALA A 69 -8.88 -0.87 21.25
N ILE A 70 -9.02 0.45 21.04
CA ILE A 70 -8.77 1.49 22.05
C ILE A 70 -9.61 1.25 23.32
N ALA A 71 -10.77 0.61 23.19
CA ALA A 71 -11.64 0.27 24.32
C ALA A 71 -11.19 -0.97 25.13
N SER A 72 -10.33 -1.83 24.58
CA SER A 72 -9.93 -3.10 25.21
C SER A 72 -8.44 -3.19 25.58
N ALA A 73 -7.59 -2.36 24.98
CA ALA A 73 -6.20 -2.24 25.38
C ALA A 73 -6.01 -1.01 26.29
N ASP A 74 -5.06 -1.10 27.22
CA ASP A 74 -4.61 0.11 27.90
C ASP A 74 -3.97 1.06 26.87
N ARG A 75 -4.06 2.37 27.14
CA ARG A 75 -3.54 3.43 26.25
C ARG A 75 -2.04 3.30 25.99
N ASP A 76 -1.29 2.77 26.95
CA ASP A 76 0.16 2.65 26.85
C ASP A 76 0.54 1.53 25.87
N THR A 77 -0.20 0.42 25.85
CA THR A 77 -0.05 -0.68 24.88
C THR A 77 -0.38 -0.23 23.46
N TYR A 78 -1.46 0.54 23.28
CA TYR A 78 -1.80 1.11 21.97
C TYR A 78 -0.72 2.07 21.48
N GLY A 79 -0.30 3.01 22.35
CA GLY A 79 0.74 3.99 22.06
C GLY A 79 2.08 3.35 21.73
N ALA A 80 2.50 2.35 22.51
CA ALA A 80 3.75 1.61 22.26
C ALA A 80 3.73 0.88 20.90
N ARG A 81 2.58 0.36 20.47
CA ARG A 81 2.42 -0.28 19.17
C ARG A 81 2.49 0.73 18.02
N ILE A 82 1.76 1.85 18.12
CA ILE A 82 1.84 2.97 17.16
C ILE A 82 3.29 3.45 17.03
N PHE A 83 3.96 3.64 18.17
CA PHE A 83 5.35 4.07 18.22
C PHE A 83 6.30 3.06 17.56
N SER A 84 6.08 1.75 17.75
CA SER A 84 6.90 0.71 17.11
C SER A 84 6.74 0.73 15.59
N ILE A 85 5.51 0.88 15.09
CA ILE A 85 5.20 1.03 13.66
C ILE A 85 5.88 2.29 13.12
N ALA A 86 5.74 3.42 13.81
CA ALA A 86 6.34 4.71 13.43
C ALA A 86 7.86 4.61 13.30
N ARG A 87 8.51 4.00 14.29
CA ARG A 87 9.96 3.82 14.33
C ARG A 87 10.44 2.93 13.20
N TRP A 88 9.75 1.82 12.92
CA TRP A 88 10.03 0.98 11.76
C TRP A 88 9.90 1.78 10.45
N ASN A 89 8.77 2.43 10.26
CA ASN A 89 8.44 3.18 9.06
C ASN A 89 9.35 4.39 8.83
N SER A 90 9.87 5.01 9.89
CA SER A 90 10.81 6.13 9.80
C SER A 90 12.07 5.79 9.01
N LEU A 91 12.49 4.51 9.04
CA LEU A 91 13.65 3.99 8.32
C LEU A 91 13.32 3.68 6.86
N TRP A 92 12.42 4.44 6.23
CA TRP A 92 12.01 4.21 4.84
C TRP A 92 13.19 4.22 3.87
N GLU A 93 14.19 5.07 4.13
CA GLU A 93 15.43 5.13 3.36
C GLU A 93 16.25 3.82 3.40
N ALA A 94 16.08 3.00 4.45
CA ALA A 94 16.74 1.71 4.58
C ALA A 94 16.11 0.59 3.76
N ALA A 95 14.89 0.79 3.26
CA ALA A 95 14.17 -0.19 2.43
C ALA A 95 14.27 -1.61 3.01
N GLN A 96 14.82 -2.56 2.27
CA GLN A 96 14.93 -3.95 2.73
C GLN A 96 15.79 -4.14 3.99
N TYR A 97 16.62 -3.18 4.37
CA TYR A 97 17.54 -3.29 5.51
C TYR A 97 16.99 -2.73 6.83
N ARG A 98 15.69 -2.40 6.92
CA ARG A 98 15.08 -1.87 8.16
C ARG A 98 15.30 -2.76 9.38
N ARG A 99 15.20 -4.09 9.25
CA ARG A 99 15.40 -5.07 10.33
C ARG A 99 16.75 -4.91 11.05
N ARG A 100 17.77 -4.45 10.32
CA ARG A 100 19.15 -4.31 10.83
C ARG A 100 19.33 -3.21 11.86
N PHE A 101 18.32 -2.34 12.06
CA PHE A 101 18.31 -1.30 13.08
C PHE A 101 17.72 -1.75 14.42
N PHE A 102 17.18 -2.97 14.48
CA PHE A 102 16.50 -3.51 15.66
C PHE A 102 17.30 -4.68 16.22
N ALA A 103 17.37 -4.75 17.54
CA ALA A 103 18.01 -5.87 18.21
C ALA A 103 17.16 -7.15 18.06
N ASP A 104 17.82 -8.29 18.02
CA ASP A 104 17.15 -9.58 18.12
C ASP A 104 16.77 -9.89 19.58
N ASP A 105 15.80 -10.78 19.77
CA ASP A 105 15.32 -11.23 21.08
C ASP A 105 16.40 -11.98 21.88
N THR A 106 17.49 -12.37 21.23
CA THR A 106 18.63 -13.05 21.84
C THR A 106 19.70 -12.11 22.41
N ASP A 107 19.65 -10.80 22.12
CA ASP A 107 20.59 -9.82 22.66
C ASP A 107 20.19 -9.45 24.09
N PRO A 108 20.93 -9.87 25.14
CA PRO A 108 20.56 -9.62 26.53
C PRO A 108 20.75 -8.15 26.93
N ASP A 109 21.57 -7.40 26.21
CA ASP A 109 21.94 -6.02 26.53
C ASP A 109 21.05 -5.00 25.79
N ALA A 110 20.23 -5.46 24.84
CA ALA A 110 19.27 -4.62 24.14
C ALA A 110 18.17 -4.12 25.09
N SER A 111 17.95 -2.80 25.07
CA SER A 111 16.80 -2.18 25.73
C SER A 111 15.49 -2.54 25.02
N ASP A 112 14.37 -2.49 25.74
CA ASP A 112 13.04 -2.69 25.14
C ASP A 112 12.78 -1.72 23.98
N TRP A 113 13.34 -0.51 24.06
CA TRP A 113 13.31 0.50 23.00
C TRP A 113 14.08 0.12 21.75
N GLN A 114 14.94 -0.90 21.77
CA GLN A 114 15.68 -1.39 20.60
C GLN A 114 15.04 -2.63 19.97
N ARG A 115 14.06 -3.25 20.64
CA ARG A 115 13.34 -4.42 20.14
C ARG A 115 12.01 -4.04 19.48
N LEU A 116 11.50 -4.94 18.65
CA LEU A 116 10.15 -4.86 18.11
C LEU A 116 9.20 -5.71 18.96
N PRO A 117 7.90 -5.37 19.02
CA PRO A 117 6.87 -6.29 19.50
C PRO A 117 6.96 -7.63 18.75
N ALA A 118 6.76 -8.75 19.46
CA ALA A 118 7.03 -10.09 18.94
C ALA A 118 6.32 -10.42 17.62
N ASP A 119 5.11 -9.90 17.38
CA ASP A 119 4.39 -10.08 16.13
C ASP A 119 5.00 -9.29 14.96
N LEU A 120 5.48 -8.07 15.21
CA LEU A 120 6.23 -7.29 14.22
C LEU A 120 7.63 -7.88 13.99
N ALA A 121 8.30 -8.35 15.04
CA ALA A 121 9.59 -9.02 14.97
C ALA A 121 9.52 -10.26 14.05
N ARG A 122 8.51 -11.12 14.22
CA ARG A 122 8.28 -12.28 13.33
C ARG A 122 8.21 -11.92 11.85
N ILE A 123 7.59 -10.79 11.51
CA ILE A 123 7.51 -10.31 10.13
C ILE A 123 8.88 -9.80 9.68
N ALA A 124 9.56 -9.03 10.53
CA ALA A 124 10.87 -8.48 10.25
C ALA A 124 11.97 -9.55 10.16
N ASP A 125 11.79 -10.70 10.83
CA ASP A 125 12.71 -11.84 10.82
C ASP A 125 12.59 -12.73 9.56
N LEU A 126 11.66 -12.42 8.65
CA LEU A 126 11.59 -13.05 7.32
C LEU A 126 12.81 -12.72 6.44
N GLY A 127 13.61 -11.74 6.85
CA GLY A 127 14.85 -11.34 6.19
C GLY A 127 14.87 -9.89 5.81
N ASP A 128 15.84 -9.52 4.98
CA ASP A 128 15.91 -8.18 4.40
C ASP A 128 14.83 -8.05 3.32
N ASN A 129 13.61 -7.68 3.72
CA ASN A 129 12.49 -7.39 2.84
C ASN A 129 12.06 -5.93 3.03
N ASN A 130 11.75 -5.22 1.94
CA ASN A 130 11.29 -3.83 2.03
C ASN A 130 9.85 -3.78 2.54
N ILE A 131 9.65 -3.83 3.86
CA ILE A 131 8.32 -3.85 4.47
C ILE A 131 7.94 -2.47 5.00
N VAL A 132 6.71 -2.04 4.74
CA VAL A 132 6.08 -0.87 5.36
C VAL A 132 4.89 -1.34 6.18
N PHE A 133 4.87 -1.03 7.47
CA PHE A 133 3.76 -1.39 8.35
C PHE A 133 2.66 -0.35 8.26
N ILE A 134 1.42 -0.78 8.03
CA ILE A 134 0.25 0.10 7.96
C ILE A 134 -0.70 -0.25 9.10
N PRO A 135 -1.04 0.68 10.02
CA PRO A 135 -2.09 0.43 11.00
C PRO A 135 -3.43 0.13 10.32
N ARG A 136 -3.98 -1.05 10.59
CA ARG A 136 -5.24 -1.49 10.01
C ARG A 136 -6.40 -0.94 10.84
N THR A 137 -7.09 0.06 10.30
CA THR A 137 -8.32 0.62 10.87
C THR A 137 -9.57 -0.04 10.27
N LYS A 138 -10.74 0.25 10.83
CA LYS A 138 -12.01 -0.28 10.31
C LYS A 138 -12.28 0.20 8.88
N THR A 139 -11.93 1.45 8.59
CA THR A 139 -12.14 2.04 7.27
C THR A 139 -10.99 1.79 6.30
N ARG A 140 -9.89 1.16 6.75
CA ARG A 140 -8.63 1.05 6.00
C ARG A 140 -8.07 2.42 5.60
N TYR A 141 -8.28 3.43 6.43
CA TYR A 141 -7.88 4.80 6.10
C TYR A 141 -6.39 4.91 5.78
N TYR A 142 -5.54 4.34 6.64
CA TYR A 142 -4.09 4.43 6.45
C TYR A 142 -3.57 3.65 5.23
N ASP A 143 -4.27 2.60 4.80
CA ASP A 143 -3.99 1.93 3.53
C ASP A 143 -4.09 2.90 2.35
N TYR A 144 -5.07 3.80 2.39
CA TYR A 144 -5.43 4.67 1.27
C TYR A 144 -5.15 6.15 1.48
N ALA A 145 -4.51 6.51 2.60
CA ALA A 145 -4.19 7.90 2.93
C ALA A 145 -3.42 8.61 1.81
N PRO A 146 -2.46 7.99 1.10
CA PRO A 146 -1.81 8.61 -0.06
C PRO A 146 -2.76 9.04 -1.16
N LEU A 147 -3.72 8.20 -1.53
CA LEU A 147 -4.70 8.51 -2.58
C LEU A 147 -5.72 9.54 -2.10
N PHE A 148 -6.15 9.44 -0.85
CA PHE A 148 -7.07 10.39 -0.24
C PHE A 148 -6.49 11.81 -0.23
N HIS A 149 -5.23 11.95 0.19
CA HIS A 149 -4.55 13.25 0.29
C HIS A 149 -4.04 13.78 -1.05
N LEU A 150 -4.37 13.15 -2.17
CA LEU A 150 -4.24 13.74 -3.51
C LEU A 150 -5.54 14.36 -4.02
N LEU A 151 -6.66 14.14 -3.31
CA LEU A 151 -7.95 14.65 -3.74
C LEU A 151 -8.09 16.13 -3.39
N SER A 152 -8.43 16.94 -4.39
CA SER A 152 -8.79 18.34 -4.17
C SER A 152 -10.05 18.47 -3.30
N ARG A 153 -10.19 19.63 -2.64
CA ARG A 153 -11.38 19.93 -1.84
C ARG A 153 -12.67 19.78 -2.65
N ALA A 154 -12.68 20.28 -3.88
CA ALA A 154 -13.83 20.16 -4.77
C ALA A 154 -14.21 18.70 -5.06
N THR A 155 -13.23 17.80 -5.11
CA THR A 155 -13.46 16.37 -5.27
C THR A 155 -14.02 15.76 -3.99
N LEU A 156 -13.46 16.07 -2.83
CA LEU A 156 -13.97 15.60 -1.55
C LEU A 156 -15.42 16.03 -1.32
N ASP A 157 -15.74 17.30 -1.53
CA ASP A 157 -17.09 17.85 -1.42
C ASP A 157 -18.08 17.13 -2.36
N ARG A 158 -17.66 16.90 -3.62
CA ARG A 158 -18.48 16.22 -4.63
C ARG A 158 -18.85 14.78 -4.23
N PHE A 159 -17.94 14.07 -3.56
CA PHE A 159 -18.15 12.69 -3.15
C PHE A 159 -18.55 12.54 -1.67
N GLY A 160 -18.73 13.67 -0.96
CA GLY A 160 -19.13 13.69 0.45
C GLY A 160 -18.08 13.06 1.37
N LEU A 161 -16.80 13.33 1.10
CA LEU A 161 -15.67 12.99 1.97
C LEU A 161 -15.29 14.21 2.83
N PRO A 162 -14.85 14.02 4.08
CA PRO A 162 -14.47 15.14 4.94
C PRO A 162 -13.14 15.76 4.52
N LEU A 163 -12.89 17.03 4.87
CA LEU A 163 -11.55 17.60 4.80
C LEU A 163 -10.75 17.14 6.03
N LEU A 164 -9.56 16.58 5.80
CA LEU A 164 -8.62 16.16 6.85
C LEU A 164 -7.35 16.98 6.73
N HIS A 165 -6.69 17.36 7.83
CA HIS A 165 -5.53 18.29 7.82
C HIS A 165 -4.43 17.93 6.83
N ALA A 166 -3.67 16.86 7.08
CA ALA A 166 -2.61 16.43 6.19
C ALA A 166 -2.32 14.94 6.39
N GLY A 167 -1.93 14.26 5.32
CA GLY A 167 -1.44 12.90 5.36
C GLY A 167 -0.01 12.83 5.87
N GLN A 168 0.35 11.66 6.40
CA GLN A 168 1.73 11.34 6.79
C GLN A 168 2.16 10.10 6.02
N TRP A 169 3.29 10.19 5.31
CA TRP A 169 3.86 9.03 4.63
C TRP A 169 5.36 8.82 4.93
N PRO A 170 5.79 7.58 5.26
CA PRO A 170 4.92 6.48 5.65
C PRO A 170 4.18 6.81 6.97
N PHE A 171 3.28 5.94 7.42
CA PHE A 171 2.55 6.19 8.66
C PHE A 171 3.51 6.50 9.82
N TRP A 172 3.28 7.65 10.47
CA TRP A 172 4.16 8.17 11.53
C TRP A 172 3.47 8.23 12.89
N THR A 173 2.30 8.83 13.00
CA THR A 173 1.58 8.85 14.27
C THR A 173 0.07 8.90 14.04
N GLU A 174 -0.66 8.42 15.03
CA GLU A 174 -2.08 8.63 15.16
C GLU A 174 -2.29 9.42 16.45
N LEU A 175 -2.53 10.74 16.33
CA LEU A 175 -2.92 11.55 17.48
C LEU A 175 -4.36 11.22 17.89
N VAL A 176 -5.24 11.08 16.89
CA VAL A 176 -6.63 10.69 17.05
C VAL A 176 -6.99 9.74 15.91
N ASN A 177 -7.79 8.71 16.21
CA ASN A 177 -8.28 7.75 15.21
C ASN A 177 -9.28 8.44 14.25
N PRO A 178 -9.07 8.39 12.92
CA PRO A 178 -9.96 9.00 11.93
C PRO A 178 -11.28 8.26 11.72
N ASP A 179 -11.35 6.95 11.99
CA ASP A 179 -12.53 6.11 11.73
C ASP A 179 -13.87 6.70 12.21
N PRO A 180 -13.99 7.30 13.41
CA PRO A 180 -15.25 7.86 13.90
C PRO A 180 -15.77 9.04 13.09
N TYR A 181 -14.92 9.68 12.29
CA TYR A 181 -15.23 10.89 11.52
C TYR A 181 -15.36 10.62 10.02
N LEU A 182 -15.06 9.39 9.59
CA LEU A 182 -15.22 8.95 8.22
C LEU A 182 -16.64 8.38 8.00
N PRO A 183 -17.21 8.57 6.80
CA PRO A 183 -18.52 8.03 6.48
C PRO A 183 -18.51 6.50 6.48
N ALA A 184 -19.66 5.87 6.77
CA ALA A 184 -19.76 4.40 6.84
C ALA A 184 -19.42 3.69 5.51
N ASP A 185 -19.62 4.38 4.39
CA ASP A 185 -19.30 3.98 3.02
C ASP A 185 -18.01 4.63 2.50
N PHE A 186 -17.09 5.03 3.40
CA PHE A 186 -15.82 5.71 3.08
C PHE A 186 -15.07 5.07 1.91
N HIS A 187 -14.86 3.74 1.95
CA HIS A 187 -14.12 3.04 0.92
C HIS A 187 -14.75 3.20 -0.47
N GLN A 188 -16.09 3.14 -0.58
CA GLN A 188 -16.80 3.34 -1.84
C GLN A 188 -16.68 4.78 -2.32
N ARG A 189 -16.83 5.76 -1.44
CA ARG A 189 -16.71 7.18 -1.79
C ARG A 189 -15.30 7.54 -2.26
N LEU A 190 -14.27 7.03 -1.57
CA LEU A 190 -12.88 7.21 -1.95
C LEU A 190 -12.59 6.53 -3.31
N THR A 191 -13.12 5.32 -3.51
CA THR A 191 -13.04 4.59 -4.77
C THR A 191 -13.63 5.39 -5.94
N ASP A 192 -14.83 5.95 -5.76
CA ASP A 192 -15.48 6.78 -6.79
C ASP A 192 -14.75 8.11 -7.02
N ALA A 193 -14.24 8.73 -5.94
CA ALA A 193 -13.50 9.97 -5.99
C ALA A 193 -12.18 9.82 -6.74
N TRP A 194 -11.37 8.82 -6.35
CA TRP A 194 -10.12 8.49 -7.01
C TRP A 194 -10.35 8.11 -8.47
N GLY A 195 -11.32 7.23 -8.74
CA GLY A 195 -11.69 6.82 -10.09
C GLY A 195 -12.04 8.03 -10.97
N ALA A 196 -12.73 9.04 -10.43
CA ALA A 196 -13.03 10.27 -11.16
C ALA A 196 -11.79 11.15 -11.41
N THR A 197 -10.84 11.19 -10.46
CA THR A 197 -9.57 11.92 -10.57
C THR A 197 -8.71 11.35 -11.69
N VAL A 198 -8.42 10.04 -11.66
CA VAL A 198 -7.50 9.41 -12.63
C VAL A 198 -8.11 9.20 -14.02
N TRP A 199 -9.45 9.24 -14.14
CA TRP A 199 -10.15 8.89 -15.38
C TRP A 199 -9.64 9.66 -16.61
N ARG A 200 -9.33 10.94 -16.45
CA ARG A 200 -8.88 11.77 -17.58
C ARG A 200 -7.52 11.34 -18.14
N HIS A 201 -6.68 10.72 -17.32
CA HIS A 201 -5.38 10.19 -17.76
C HIS A 201 -5.57 8.85 -18.48
N LEU A 202 -6.55 8.03 -18.05
CA LEU A 202 -6.86 6.74 -18.66
C LEU A 202 -7.66 6.87 -19.97
N MET A 203 -8.62 7.78 -20.01
CA MET A 203 -9.60 7.96 -21.09
C MET A 203 -9.85 9.45 -21.36
N PRO A 204 -8.87 10.19 -21.91
CA PRO A 204 -8.93 11.65 -22.05
C PRO A 204 -10.08 12.14 -22.93
N SER A 205 -10.47 11.36 -23.94
CA SER A 205 -11.47 11.76 -24.93
C SER A 205 -12.90 11.32 -24.61
N SER A 206 -13.16 10.63 -23.49
CA SER A 206 -14.50 10.11 -23.20
C SER A 206 -14.79 10.08 -21.71
N PRO A 207 -15.89 10.71 -21.24
CA PRO A 207 -16.19 10.74 -19.81
C PRO A 207 -16.62 9.36 -19.28
N ILE A 208 -16.36 9.12 -17.99
CA ILE A 208 -16.61 7.83 -17.33
C ILE A 208 -18.05 7.33 -17.41
N SER A 209 -19.02 8.26 -17.47
CA SER A 209 -20.45 7.95 -17.60
C SER A 209 -20.84 7.35 -18.96
N ARG A 210 -19.90 7.25 -19.90
CA ARG A 210 -20.09 6.63 -21.22
C ARG A 210 -19.74 5.14 -21.24
N PHE A 211 -19.28 4.62 -20.11
CA PHE A 211 -18.90 3.22 -19.94
C PHE A 211 -19.81 2.57 -18.92
N THR A 212 -20.03 1.26 -19.07
CA THR A 212 -20.77 0.47 -18.08
C THR A 212 -19.98 0.38 -16.78
N LYS A 213 -20.57 -0.21 -15.74
CA LYS A 213 -19.84 -0.44 -14.48
C LYS A 213 -18.82 -1.57 -14.61
N ASP A 214 -19.05 -2.47 -15.57
CA ASP A 214 -18.26 -3.66 -15.83
C ASP A 214 -17.11 -3.40 -16.83
N ASP A 215 -17.02 -2.17 -17.37
CA ASP A 215 -15.89 -1.77 -18.23
C ASP A 215 -14.55 -1.99 -17.50
N PRO A 216 -13.60 -2.75 -18.08
CA PRO A 216 -12.36 -3.09 -17.38
C PRO A 216 -11.50 -1.88 -16.99
N ILE A 217 -11.47 -0.81 -17.82
CA ILE A 217 -10.72 0.42 -17.49
C ILE A 217 -11.37 1.13 -16.31
N ARG A 218 -12.70 1.14 -16.25
CA ARG A 218 -13.45 1.66 -15.11
C ARG A 218 -13.19 0.84 -13.85
N ILE A 219 -13.22 -0.49 -13.91
CA ILE A 219 -12.90 -1.33 -12.75
C ILE A 219 -11.49 -1.01 -12.24
N LEU A 220 -10.50 -0.92 -13.14
CA LEU A 220 -9.12 -0.57 -12.80
C LEU A 220 -9.01 0.82 -12.14
N ALA A 221 -9.70 1.83 -12.69
CA ALA A 221 -9.71 3.18 -12.13
C ALA A 221 -10.26 3.21 -10.68
N HIS A 222 -11.20 2.32 -10.38
CA HIS A 222 -11.83 2.20 -9.06
C HIS A 222 -11.12 1.18 -8.15
N ASN A 223 -10.04 0.54 -8.59
CA ASN A 223 -9.28 -0.39 -7.76
C ASN A 223 -8.18 0.36 -7.00
N LEU A 224 -8.47 0.85 -5.79
CA LEU A 224 -7.50 1.61 -4.98
C LEU A 224 -6.20 0.84 -4.73
N ASP A 225 -6.26 -0.47 -4.47
CA ASP A 225 -5.10 -1.31 -4.17
C ASP A 225 -4.12 -1.38 -5.37
N PHE A 226 -4.61 -1.26 -6.62
CA PHE A 226 -3.75 -1.16 -7.82
C PHE A 226 -2.90 0.12 -7.82
N TRP A 227 -3.41 1.21 -7.26
CA TRP A 227 -2.75 2.51 -7.29
C TRP A 227 -1.78 2.75 -6.13
N ILE A 228 -1.89 1.98 -5.03
CA ILE A 228 -1.04 2.14 -3.84
C ILE A 228 0.45 1.95 -4.14
N PRO A 229 0.90 0.90 -4.85
CA PRO A 229 2.31 0.77 -5.21
C PRO A 229 2.81 1.94 -6.06
N ALA A 230 1.98 2.43 -6.98
CA ALA A 230 2.33 3.51 -7.89
C ALA A 230 2.49 4.86 -7.19
N VAL A 231 1.56 5.24 -6.30
CA VAL A 231 1.68 6.49 -5.53
C VAL A 231 2.84 6.40 -4.55
N ALA A 232 3.12 5.23 -3.97
CA ALA A 232 4.27 5.02 -3.11
C ALA A 232 5.60 5.19 -3.85
N GLU A 233 5.73 4.64 -5.06
CA GLU A 233 6.90 4.84 -5.93
C GLU A 233 7.09 6.34 -6.22
N ALA A 234 6.01 7.05 -6.61
CA ALA A 234 6.07 8.48 -6.89
C ALA A 234 6.52 9.31 -5.67
N MET A 235 6.03 8.97 -4.46
CA MET A 235 6.45 9.61 -3.20
C MET A 235 7.91 9.32 -2.87
N GLU A 236 8.33 8.06 -2.88
CA GLU A 236 9.72 7.67 -2.60
C GLU A 236 10.71 8.33 -3.55
N ASP A 237 10.38 8.41 -4.84
CA ASP A 237 11.21 9.08 -5.83
C ASP A 237 11.39 10.56 -5.51
N GLU A 238 10.33 11.25 -5.07
CA GLU A 238 10.44 12.63 -4.60
C GLU A 238 11.37 12.75 -3.40
N MET A 239 11.10 11.97 -2.35
CA MET A 239 11.84 12.10 -1.11
C MET A 239 13.31 11.70 -1.26
N ARG A 240 13.64 10.83 -2.23
CA ARG A 240 15.04 10.50 -2.58
C ARG A 240 15.80 11.67 -3.19
N THR A 241 15.13 12.76 -3.59
CA THR A 241 15.81 14.01 -4.01
C THR A 241 16.16 14.92 -2.84
N TRP A 242 15.53 14.73 -1.68
CA TRP A 242 15.65 15.64 -0.55
C TRP A 242 17.06 15.67 0.05
N PRO A 243 17.51 16.84 0.56
CA PRO A 243 18.84 16.98 1.14
C PRO A 243 19.03 16.09 2.37
N ILE A 244 20.26 15.63 2.55
CA ILE A 244 20.68 14.88 3.73
C ILE A 244 20.93 15.86 4.89
N VAL A 245 20.49 15.49 6.10
CA VAL A 245 20.84 16.18 7.35
C VAL A 245 22.30 15.93 7.66
N ASP A 246 23.06 17.01 7.94
CA ASP A 246 24.40 16.88 8.48
C ASP A 246 24.32 16.44 9.94
N THR A 247 24.57 15.15 10.18
CA THR A 247 24.63 14.56 11.52
C THR A 247 26.07 14.41 12.03
N GLY A 248 27.05 14.98 11.33
CA GLY A 248 28.48 14.78 11.62
C GLY A 248 29.01 13.38 11.23
N ILE A 249 28.16 12.53 10.67
CA ILE A 249 28.52 11.18 10.23
C ILE A 249 29.05 11.25 8.79
N THR A 250 30.29 10.81 8.58
CA THR A 250 30.86 10.72 7.24
C THR A 250 30.23 9.55 6.49
N PRO A 251 29.63 9.79 5.30
CA PRO A 251 29.05 8.70 4.52
C PRO A 251 30.09 7.65 4.13
N GLY A 252 29.73 6.38 4.20
CA GLY A 252 30.66 5.28 3.96
C GLY A 252 30.02 3.90 3.88
N PRO A 253 30.83 2.86 3.64
CA PRO A 253 30.34 1.48 3.52
C PRO A 253 29.76 0.99 4.85
N VAL A 254 28.71 0.17 4.75
CA VAL A 254 28.09 -0.47 5.92
C VAL A 254 28.90 -1.72 6.27
N THR A 255 29.43 -1.78 7.49
CA THR A 255 30.11 -2.98 8.00
C THR A 255 29.16 -3.77 8.90
N LEU A 256 29.02 -5.05 8.62
CA LEU A 256 28.20 -5.98 9.38
C LEU A 256 28.89 -6.41 10.68
N SER A 257 28.14 -7.01 11.61
CA SER A 257 28.67 -7.50 12.88
C SER A 257 29.75 -8.59 12.72
N ASN A 258 29.73 -9.32 11.61
CA ASN A 258 30.76 -10.31 11.25
C ASN A 258 32.01 -9.69 10.58
N GLY A 259 32.04 -8.37 10.38
CA GLY A 259 33.14 -7.63 9.75
C GLY A 259 33.08 -7.56 8.23
N GLU A 260 32.07 -8.17 7.58
CA GLU A 260 31.87 -8.08 6.13
C GLU A 260 31.26 -6.73 5.74
N ILE A 261 31.54 -6.29 4.51
CA ILE A 261 30.91 -5.09 3.94
C ILE A 261 29.59 -5.50 3.29
N LEU A 262 28.52 -4.78 3.62
CA LEU A 262 27.24 -4.92 2.93
C LEU A 262 27.29 -4.19 1.59
N GLU A 263 27.56 -4.94 0.54
CA GLU A 263 27.67 -4.43 -0.83
C GLU A 263 26.40 -3.70 -1.30
N GLY A 264 26.58 -2.69 -2.14
CA GLY A 264 25.46 -1.91 -2.71
C GLY A 264 24.72 -1.05 -1.69
N THR A 265 25.37 -0.67 -0.58
CA THR A 265 24.79 0.19 0.45
C THR A 265 25.75 1.27 0.92
N THR A 266 25.18 2.41 1.31
CA THR A 266 25.91 3.51 1.93
C THR A 266 25.22 3.92 3.23
N MET A 267 25.97 3.98 4.33
CA MET A 267 25.51 4.60 5.57
C MET A 267 25.74 6.11 5.51
N GLY A 268 24.82 6.91 6.04
CA GLY A 268 25.04 8.34 6.26
C GLY A 268 23.88 8.97 7.02
N GLY A 269 23.88 10.30 7.13
CA GLY A 269 22.77 11.02 7.75
C GLY A 269 21.44 10.78 7.00
N PRO A 270 20.29 10.79 7.71
CA PRO A 270 18.96 10.69 7.10
C PRO A 270 18.63 11.94 6.28
N ARG A 271 17.65 11.83 5.39
CA ARG A 271 17.11 12.97 4.63
C ARG A 271 16.26 13.87 5.50
N LYS A 272 16.24 15.17 5.17
CA LYS A 272 15.35 16.14 5.81
C LYS A 272 13.91 15.79 5.48
N GLY A 273 13.05 15.82 6.49
CA GLY A 273 11.60 15.71 6.30
C GLY A 273 11.04 17.04 5.80
N SER A 274 9.99 16.97 5.00
CA SER A 274 9.30 18.11 4.39
C SER A 274 7.90 17.68 3.96
N ASP A 275 7.17 18.61 3.38
CA ASP A 275 5.99 18.30 2.57
C ASP A 275 6.44 17.56 1.31
N ILE A 276 5.75 16.46 1.02
CA ILE A 276 5.86 15.72 -0.24
C ILE A 276 5.08 16.48 -1.31
N TRP A 277 3.90 16.97 -0.96
CA TRP A 277 3.16 17.99 -1.71
C TRP A 277 2.32 18.86 -0.78
N SER A 278 2.05 20.08 -1.22
CA SER A 278 1.10 21.01 -0.60
C SER A 278 0.36 21.81 -1.68
N GLY A 279 -0.96 21.75 -1.65
CA GLY A 279 -1.82 22.46 -2.60
C GLY A 279 -2.24 21.65 -3.82
N GLU A 280 -3.24 22.15 -4.54
CA GLU A 280 -3.88 21.44 -5.66
C GLU A 280 -2.94 21.25 -6.86
N ASP A 281 -2.04 22.21 -7.13
CA ASP A 281 -1.10 22.15 -8.25
C ASP A 281 -0.08 21.01 -8.07
N GLU A 282 0.61 20.98 -6.92
CA GLU A 282 1.57 19.91 -6.61
C GLU A 282 0.88 18.55 -6.50
N ALA A 283 -0.32 18.49 -5.90
CA ALA A 283 -1.10 17.26 -5.85
C ALA A 283 -1.48 16.74 -7.25
N ALA A 284 -1.84 17.62 -8.18
CA ALA A 284 -2.13 17.25 -9.56
C ALA A 284 -0.89 16.70 -10.29
N GLU A 285 0.28 17.31 -10.08
CA GLU A 285 1.55 16.79 -10.59
C GLU A 285 1.85 15.39 -10.02
N PHE A 286 1.55 15.15 -8.74
CA PHE A 286 1.69 13.83 -8.13
C PHE A 286 0.69 12.82 -8.66
N VAL A 287 -0.52 13.22 -9.05
CA VAL A 287 -1.45 12.34 -9.78
C VAL A 287 -0.85 11.91 -11.11
N ASP A 288 -0.26 12.83 -11.87
CA ASP A 288 0.42 12.51 -13.14
C ASP A 288 1.58 11.53 -12.92
N ARG A 289 2.45 11.80 -11.92
CA ARG A 289 3.55 10.90 -11.56
C ARG A 289 3.06 9.52 -11.12
N THR A 290 1.95 9.46 -10.39
CA THR A 290 1.32 8.20 -9.97
C THR A 290 0.82 7.41 -11.18
N VAL A 291 0.24 8.07 -12.18
CA VAL A 291 -0.19 7.40 -13.43
C VAL A 291 1.00 6.86 -14.22
N GLU A 292 2.10 7.61 -14.28
CA GLU A 292 3.33 7.13 -14.93
C GLU A 292 3.96 5.95 -14.16
N ALA A 293 4.04 6.02 -12.83
CA ALA A 293 4.54 4.94 -11.98
C ALA A 293 3.66 3.67 -12.04
N ALA A 294 2.35 3.81 -12.30
CA ALA A 294 1.45 2.68 -12.51
C ALA A 294 1.81 1.86 -13.77
N ASP A 295 2.51 2.45 -14.75
CA ASP A 295 3.04 1.73 -15.90
C ASP A 295 4.21 0.82 -15.50
N HIS A 296 5.14 1.33 -14.68
CA HIS A 296 6.27 0.55 -14.18
C HIS A 296 5.86 -0.54 -13.17
N THR A 297 4.88 -0.24 -12.32
CA THR A 297 4.45 -1.14 -11.23
C THR A 297 3.42 -2.16 -11.69
N GLY A 298 2.46 -1.74 -12.52
CA GLY A 298 1.29 -2.53 -12.89
C GLY A 298 1.07 -2.71 -14.38
N GLN A 299 2.02 -2.30 -15.25
CA GLN A 299 1.89 -2.36 -16.71
C GLN A 299 0.63 -1.63 -17.23
N LEU A 300 0.27 -0.51 -16.61
CA LEU A 300 -0.94 0.24 -16.91
C LEU A 300 -1.18 0.43 -18.41
N ARG A 301 -0.18 0.90 -19.19
CA ARG A 301 -0.38 1.13 -20.63
C ARG A 301 -0.63 -0.17 -21.38
N GLY A 302 0.08 -1.24 -21.02
CA GLY A 302 -0.14 -2.58 -21.56
C GLY A 302 -1.58 -3.08 -21.31
N ILE A 303 -2.10 -2.87 -20.10
CA ILE A 303 -3.48 -3.20 -19.75
C ILE A 303 -4.47 -2.35 -20.57
N LEU A 304 -4.26 -1.03 -20.64
CA LEU A 304 -5.15 -0.14 -21.40
C LEU A 304 -5.19 -0.51 -22.89
N ASP A 305 -4.05 -0.81 -23.49
CA ASP A 305 -3.95 -1.21 -24.89
C ASP A 305 -4.58 -2.57 -25.17
N ALA A 306 -4.40 -3.54 -24.25
CA ALA A 306 -5.05 -4.84 -24.32
C ALA A 306 -6.57 -4.70 -24.25
N VAL A 307 -7.09 -3.93 -23.28
CA VAL A 307 -8.54 -3.70 -23.14
C VAL A 307 -9.08 -3.00 -24.38
N ARG A 308 -8.47 -1.87 -24.80
CA ARG A 308 -8.90 -1.11 -25.99
C ARG A 308 -8.93 -1.95 -27.27
N SER A 309 -8.03 -2.93 -27.39
CA SER A 309 -7.97 -3.82 -28.54
C SER A 309 -9.06 -4.89 -28.55
N HIS A 310 -9.59 -5.27 -27.38
CA HIS A 310 -10.58 -6.34 -27.20
C HIS A 310 -11.93 -5.86 -26.65
N ARG A 311 -12.22 -4.55 -26.72
CA ARG A 311 -13.49 -3.98 -26.27
C ARG A 311 -14.70 -4.65 -26.92
N ALA A 312 -15.76 -4.81 -26.14
CA ALA A 312 -17.06 -5.28 -26.58
C ALA A 312 -18.09 -4.14 -26.59
N HIS A 313 -19.21 -4.35 -27.29
CA HIS A 313 -20.31 -3.39 -27.28
C HIS A 313 -20.86 -3.17 -25.86
N ASP A 314 -20.84 -4.21 -25.03
CA ASP A 314 -21.36 -4.21 -23.65
C ASP A 314 -20.49 -3.39 -22.67
N ASP A 315 -19.30 -2.95 -23.08
CA ASP A 315 -18.45 -2.05 -22.28
C ASP A 315 -18.97 -0.60 -22.31
N PHE A 316 -19.81 -0.26 -23.29
CA PHE A 316 -20.32 1.09 -23.49
C PHE A 316 -21.73 1.26 -22.93
N SER A 317 -22.00 2.45 -22.38
CA SER A 317 -23.39 2.80 -22.08
C SER A 317 -24.19 3.08 -23.35
N ASP A 318 -25.50 3.24 -23.20
CA ASP A 318 -26.40 3.61 -24.31
C ASP A 318 -26.10 5.00 -24.89
N ARG A 319 -25.23 5.77 -24.24
CA ARG A 319 -24.95 7.14 -24.64
C ARG A 319 -23.74 7.23 -25.56
N TRP A 320 -23.79 8.18 -26.48
CA TRP A 320 -22.69 8.45 -27.41
C TRP A 320 -21.40 8.91 -26.71
N SER A 321 -20.25 8.47 -27.25
CA SER A 321 -18.90 8.90 -26.88
C SER A 321 -17.93 8.69 -28.05
N HIS A 322 -16.82 9.44 -28.06
CA HIS A 322 -15.75 9.26 -29.05
C HIS A 322 -15.21 7.83 -29.05
N ALA A 323 -14.99 7.23 -27.86
CA ALA A 323 -14.53 5.85 -27.77
C ALA A 323 -15.52 4.84 -28.37
N LYS A 324 -16.83 5.05 -28.19
CA LYS A 324 -17.88 4.20 -28.78
C LYS A 324 -17.92 4.35 -30.30
N GLU A 325 -17.85 5.58 -30.79
CA GLU A 325 -17.81 5.86 -32.24
C GLU A 325 -16.57 5.23 -32.90
N ASP A 326 -15.39 5.38 -32.30
CA ASP A 326 -14.15 4.79 -32.81
C ASP A 326 -14.23 3.25 -32.83
N PHE A 327 -14.80 2.65 -31.78
CA PHE A 327 -15.06 1.22 -31.72
C PHE A 327 -16.01 0.77 -32.85
N GLU A 328 -17.16 1.44 -33.02
CA GLU A 328 -18.14 1.12 -34.06
C GLU A 328 -17.55 1.30 -35.46
N ARG A 329 -16.75 2.34 -35.69
CA ARG A 329 -16.04 2.57 -36.96
C ARG A 329 -15.05 1.44 -37.24
N LYS A 330 -14.25 1.03 -36.25
CA LYS A 330 -13.30 -0.08 -36.37
C LYS A 330 -14.02 -1.40 -36.63
N LEU A 331 -15.10 -1.68 -35.90
CA LEU A 331 -15.92 -2.88 -36.07
C LEU A 331 -16.55 -2.94 -37.47
N ASN A 332 -17.13 -1.85 -37.94
CA ASN A 332 -17.74 -1.76 -39.27
C ASN A 332 -16.70 -1.84 -40.39
N HIS A 333 -15.52 -1.26 -40.20
CA HIS A 333 -14.40 -1.42 -41.13
C HIS A 333 -13.85 -2.85 -41.15
N THR A 334 -13.74 -3.52 -40.00
CA THR A 334 -13.28 -4.92 -39.91
C THR A 334 -14.34 -5.92 -40.41
N ARG A 335 -15.65 -5.64 -40.25
CA ARG A 335 -16.74 -6.44 -40.84
C ARG A 335 -16.75 -6.41 -42.38
N SER A 336 -16.10 -5.43 -43.03
CA SER A 336 -15.85 -5.47 -44.47
C SER A 336 -14.81 -6.53 -44.90
N ARG A 337 -14.08 -7.11 -43.93
CA ARG A 337 -13.09 -8.19 -44.12
C ARG A 337 -13.34 -9.30 -43.09
N VAL A 338 -14.37 -10.12 -43.31
CA VAL A 338 -14.68 -11.24 -42.41
C VAL A 338 -13.54 -12.27 -42.42
N LYS A 339 -12.83 -12.39 -41.30
CA LYS A 339 -12.07 -13.59 -40.94
C LYS A 339 -12.50 -13.97 -39.53
N VAL A 340 -13.31 -15.01 -39.42
CA VAL A 340 -13.71 -15.59 -38.13
C VAL A 340 -12.52 -16.38 -37.60
N ALA A 341 -12.00 -15.98 -36.44
CA ALA A 341 -11.03 -16.76 -35.67
C ALA A 341 -11.69 -17.12 -34.34
N PHE A 342 -11.78 -18.41 -34.05
CA PHE A 342 -12.11 -18.90 -32.72
C PHE A 342 -10.84 -18.79 -31.88
N ILE A 343 -10.90 -18.03 -30.80
CA ILE A 343 -9.84 -17.94 -29.80
C ILE A 343 -10.34 -18.78 -28.62
N GLU A 344 -9.73 -19.95 -28.42
CA GLU A 344 -9.82 -20.64 -27.14
C GLU A 344 -8.99 -19.82 -26.14
N LEU A 345 -9.63 -19.38 -25.07
CA LEU A 345 -8.96 -18.72 -23.96
C LEU A 345 -8.31 -19.81 -23.11
N ASP A 346 -6.98 -19.83 -23.06
CA ASP A 346 -6.27 -20.60 -22.05
C ASP A 346 -6.55 -19.94 -20.69
N ASP A 347 -7.40 -20.61 -19.89
CA ASP A 347 -7.55 -20.36 -18.47
C ASP A 347 -6.17 -20.57 -17.81
N THR A 348 -5.40 -19.49 -17.63
CA THR A 348 -4.55 -19.21 -16.44
C THR A 348 -3.56 -18.09 -16.75
N THR A 349 -3.96 -16.85 -16.51
CA THR A 349 -3.00 -15.85 -16.02
C THR A 349 -3.37 -15.61 -14.56
N PRO A 350 -2.55 -16.03 -13.58
CA PRO A 350 -2.82 -15.71 -12.19
C PRO A 350 -2.82 -14.19 -12.04
N VAL A 351 -3.99 -13.61 -11.80
CA VAL A 351 -4.09 -12.23 -11.33
C VAL A 351 -3.62 -12.27 -9.88
N HIS A 352 -2.44 -11.71 -9.60
CA HIS A 352 -1.96 -11.55 -8.23
C HIS A 352 -2.99 -10.74 -7.44
N GLY A 353 -3.58 -11.38 -6.41
CA GLY A 353 -4.50 -10.73 -5.49
C GLY A 353 -3.77 -9.74 -4.56
N PRO A 354 -4.51 -8.85 -3.88
CA PRO A 354 -3.96 -7.71 -3.15
C PRO A 354 -3.39 -8.04 -1.76
N GLU A 355 -3.19 -9.30 -1.41
CA GLU A 355 -2.45 -9.63 -0.18
C GLU A 355 -0.95 -9.45 -0.46
N THR A 356 -0.22 -8.82 0.47
CA THR A 356 1.24 -8.75 0.33
C THR A 356 1.80 -10.15 0.15
N GLU A 357 2.81 -10.30 -0.70
CA GLU A 357 3.42 -11.60 -0.93
C GLU A 357 3.92 -12.17 0.40
N ILE A 358 4.39 -11.33 1.32
CA ILE A 358 4.77 -11.68 2.69
C ILE A 358 3.59 -12.17 3.54
N VAL A 359 2.42 -11.53 3.49
CA VAL A 359 1.22 -12.05 4.19
C VAL A 359 0.77 -13.35 3.55
N GLY A 360 0.80 -13.46 2.22
CA GLY A 360 0.54 -14.70 1.50
C GLY A 360 1.54 -15.81 1.86
N GLN A 361 2.82 -15.48 2.04
CA GLN A 361 3.87 -16.42 2.44
C GLN A 361 3.76 -16.81 3.93
N LEU A 362 3.41 -15.90 4.82
CA LEU A 362 3.15 -16.18 6.24
C LEU A 362 1.91 -17.04 6.40
N ALA A 363 0.79 -16.65 5.78
CA ALA A 363 -0.44 -17.40 5.82
C ALA A 363 -0.29 -18.77 5.13
N CYS A 364 0.50 -18.85 4.05
CA CYS A 364 0.88 -20.11 3.43
C CYS A 364 1.79 -20.94 4.35
N SER A 365 2.79 -20.34 5.00
CA SER A 365 3.66 -21.03 5.97
C SER A 365 2.84 -21.62 7.11
N ASP A 366 1.96 -20.82 7.72
CA ASP A 366 1.04 -21.24 8.77
C ASP A 366 0.10 -22.34 8.26
N PHE A 367 -0.47 -22.20 7.06
CA PHE A 367 -1.29 -23.23 6.42
C PHE A 367 -0.49 -24.53 6.16
N LEU A 368 0.75 -24.44 5.69
CA LEU A 368 1.64 -25.59 5.47
C LEU A 368 1.92 -26.33 6.77
N THR A 369 1.94 -25.65 7.93
CA THR A 369 2.07 -26.31 9.24
C THR A 369 0.86 -27.20 9.56
N LEU A 370 -0.34 -26.84 9.06
CA LEU A 370 -1.59 -27.57 9.25
C LEU A 370 -1.76 -28.77 8.30
N LEU A 371 -0.98 -28.82 7.21
CA LEU A 371 -1.01 -29.93 6.27
C LEU A 371 -0.21 -31.13 6.78
N ASN A 372 -0.70 -32.33 6.48
CA ASN A 372 0.08 -33.55 6.68
C ASN A 372 1.32 -33.57 5.74
N PRO A 373 2.38 -34.33 6.07
CA PRO A 373 3.65 -34.29 5.33
C PRO A 373 3.50 -34.50 3.81
N LYS A 374 2.64 -35.45 3.40
CA LYS A 374 2.44 -35.77 1.98
C LYS A 374 1.63 -34.72 1.20
N ASP A 375 0.81 -33.93 1.89
CA ASP A 375 0.09 -32.81 1.26
C ASP A 375 0.98 -31.56 1.21
N ARG A 376 1.82 -31.35 2.22
CA ARG A 376 2.86 -30.31 2.22
C ARG A 376 3.82 -30.47 1.05
N GLU A 377 4.29 -31.69 0.78
CA GLU A 377 5.14 -32.00 -0.38
C GLU A 377 4.49 -31.61 -1.71
N VAL A 378 3.18 -31.86 -1.88
CA VAL A 378 2.43 -31.47 -3.09
C VAL A 378 2.40 -29.94 -3.24
N VAL A 379 2.14 -29.20 -2.16
CA VAL A 379 2.13 -27.73 -2.20
C VAL A 379 3.52 -27.14 -2.48
N VAL A 380 4.58 -27.75 -1.94
CA VAL A 380 5.97 -27.32 -2.19
C VAL A 380 6.35 -27.49 -3.67
N VAL A 381 5.97 -28.60 -4.31
CA VAL A 381 6.23 -28.84 -5.74
C VAL A 381 5.39 -27.90 -6.64
N LEU A 382 4.15 -27.60 -6.25
CA LEU A 382 3.34 -26.59 -6.94
C LEU A 382 3.97 -25.19 -6.82
N ARG A 383 4.51 -24.84 -5.65
CA ARG A 383 5.20 -23.57 -5.41
C ARG A 383 6.48 -23.43 -6.22
N SER A 384 7.16 -24.52 -6.56
CA SER A 384 8.33 -24.48 -7.44
C SER A 384 7.98 -24.28 -8.94
N GLY A 385 6.71 -24.00 -9.26
CA GLY A 385 6.26 -23.67 -10.61
C GLY A 385 5.76 -24.86 -11.44
N VAL A 386 5.70 -26.07 -10.86
CA VAL A 386 5.22 -27.27 -11.55
C VAL A 386 3.69 -27.34 -11.45
N THR A 387 2.97 -27.09 -12.54
CA THR A 387 1.49 -27.01 -12.54
C THR A 387 0.80 -28.27 -13.10
N SER A 388 1.55 -29.14 -13.78
CA SER A 388 1.03 -30.38 -14.37
C SER A 388 0.85 -31.48 -13.31
N LEU A 389 -0.37 -32.00 -13.16
CA LEU A 389 -0.67 -33.09 -12.20
C LEU A 389 0.14 -34.36 -12.46
N THR A 390 0.49 -34.62 -13.72
CA THR A 390 1.31 -35.76 -14.11
C THR A 390 2.75 -35.56 -13.66
N GLU A 391 3.29 -34.36 -13.87
CA GLU A 391 4.66 -34.00 -13.50
C GLU A 391 4.85 -33.95 -11.98
N VAL A 392 3.87 -33.41 -11.24
CA VAL A 392 3.82 -33.49 -9.78
C VAL A 392 3.78 -34.95 -9.31
N GLY A 393 3.04 -35.80 -10.03
CA GLY A 393 2.96 -37.23 -9.77
C GLY A 393 4.31 -37.92 -9.93
N ASP A 394 5.01 -37.63 -11.03
CA ASP A 394 6.33 -38.20 -11.33
C ASP A 394 7.40 -37.75 -10.34
N ILE A 395 7.42 -36.45 -9.99
CA ILE A 395 8.35 -35.87 -9.00
C ILE A 395 8.16 -36.50 -7.61
N LEU A 396 6.92 -36.74 -7.20
CA LEU A 396 6.59 -37.26 -5.87
C LEU A 396 6.47 -38.79 -5.84
N GLY A 397 6.74 -39.48 -6.95
CA GLY A 397 6.71 -40.95 -7.04
C GLY A 397 5.31 -41.56 -6.94
N TYR A 398 4.26 -40.83 -7.33
CA TYR A 398 2.89 -41.35 -7.40
C TYR A 398 2.67 -42.17 -8.67
N SER A 399 2.03 -43.33 -8.52
CA SER A 399 1.75 -44.23 -9.65
C SER A 399 0.67 -43.72 -10.62
N ASN A 400 -0.10 -42.69 -10.25
CA ASN A 400 -1.12 -42.07 -11.10
C ASN A 400 -1.41 -40.62 -10.68
N HIS A 401 -1.83 -39.78 -11.66
CA HIS A 401 -2.24 -38.39 -11.41
C HIS A 401 -3.49 -38.28 -10.51
N SER A 402 -4.28 -39.36 -10.40
CA SER A 402 -5.49 -39.40 -9.57
C SER A 402 -5.18 -39.30 -8.07
N ALA A 403 -4.02 -39.78 -7.63
CA ALA A 403 -3.56 -39.62 -6.24
C ALA A 403 -3.22 -38.15 -5.92
N VAL A 404 -2.58 -37.44 -6.86
CA VAL A 404 -2.28 -36.01 -6.74
C VAL A 404 -3.57 -35.19 -6.73
N SER A 405 -4.50 -35.49 -7.65
CA SER A 405 -5.81 -34.83 -7.74
C SER A 405 -6.62 -34.93 -6.43
N LYS A 406 -6.71 -36.13 -5.82
CA LYS A 406 -7.41 -36.32 -4.53
C LYS A 406 -6.79 -35.51 -3.40
N ARG A 407 -5.46 -35.40 -3.36
CA ARG A 407 -4.75 -34.60 -2.36
C ARG A 407 -5.02 -33.12 -2.56
N LEU A 408 -4.98 -32.64 -3.81
CA LEU A 408 -5.32 -31.26 -4.15
C LEU A 408 -6.75 -30.89 -3.74
N THR A 409 -7.73 -31.77 -3.94
CA THR A 409 -9.10 -31.56 -3.46
C THR A 409 -9.12 -31.38 -1.94
N ARG A 410 -8.45 -32.25 -1.19
CA ARG A 410 -8.36 -32.14 0.28
C ARG A 410 -7.65 -30.87 0.73
N ILE A 411 -6.54 -30.51 0.09
CA ILE A 411 -5.80 -29.27 0.36
C ILE A 411 -6.69 -28.05 0.13
N ARG A 412 -7.43 -28.01 -0.98
CA ARG A 412 -8.38 -26.93 -1.30
C ARG A 412 -9.52 -26.84 -0.28
N GLU A 413 -10.09 -27.96 0.15
CA GLU A 413 -11.11 -27.98 1.20
C GLU A 413 -10.56 -27.47 2.54
N GLN A 414 -9.33 -27.84 2.89
CA GLN A 414 -8.70 -27.40 4.14
C GLN A 414 -8.30 -25.92 4.08
N ALA A 415 -7.82 -25.44 2.94
CA ALA A 415 -7.56 -24.02 2.69
C ALA A 415 -8.85 -23.21 2.78
N ALA A 416 -9.92 -23.65 2.11
CA ALA A 416 -11.21 -22.98 2.16
C ALA A 416 -11.81 -22.91 3.57
N ARG A 417 -11.49 -23.84 4.48
CA ARG A 417 -11.88 -23.70 5.89
C ARG A 417 -10.98 -22.71 6.63
N TYR A 418 -9.67 -22.85 6.48
CA TYR A 418 -8.69 -22.01 7.18
C TYR A 418 -8.80 -20.52 6.83
N PHE A 419 -9.07 -20.19 5.56
CA PHE A 419 -9.15 -18.81 5.06
C PHE A 419 -10.57 -18.21 5.09
N ASN A 420 -11.62 -18.99 5.41
CA ASN A 420 -12.97 -18.45 5.62
C ASN A 420 -13.33 -18.29 7.11
N ASP A 421 -12.64 -19.00 8.02
CA ASP A 421 -12.89 -18.96 9.47
C ASP A 421 -11.98 -17.94 10.21
N ASN A 422 -11.00 -17.34 9.52
CA ASN A 422 -10.18 -16.20 9.94
C ASN A 422 -10.46 -15.00 9.03
#